data_AF-G3IUQ9-F1
#
_entry.id   AF-G3IUQ9-F1
#
_cell.length_a   1.000
_cell.length_b   1.000
_cell.length_c   1.000
_cell.angle_alpha   90.00
_cell.angle_beta   90.00
_cell.angle_gamma   90.00
#
_symmetry.space_group_name_H-M   'P 1'
#
loop_
_entity.id
_entity.type
_entity.pdbx_description
1 polymer ?
#
loop_
_entity_poly.entity_id
_entity_poly.type
_entity_poly.pdbx_seq_one_letter_code
_entity_poly.pdbx_strand_id
1 'polypeptide(L)'
;MNLDNLFNLSEYMNNRLAGTAIDSEERAHIENFMLDERPPQKGIDLYSKRLKSNSITSLDNWIDRHRNFTAEEINLGITEAEQPWTFRADNDTNRLRNIEPNLYLIRVEDVNWLCDSIGISSSDLKMHIEAFKTGDAKACDFLNGVVKGWNATRDKRPVFATTELEVDDIISDSSADWAEQLRDRLGLGHYSPLAGHPNEIVLMRYTVQEVLDSLAGEGYPAIPTVLDSNMSPYFFPSPIPKHNNPYYGHTVNLAYTEDDNDYSMGAELLHPRIDYKPEHFFKMGVIARPFKMLLERARQFHLPWLQVHSQRDDFGAHLWDDK
;
A
#
# COMPACT_ATOMS: atom_id res chain seq x y z
N MET A 1 -4.39 3.14 -18.03
CA MET A 1 -3.76 4.48 -18.14
C MET A 1 -3.71 4.89 -19.61
N ASN A 2 -3.83 6.18 -19.98
CA ASN A 2 -3.49 6.57 -21.37
C ASN A 2 -1.96 6.57 -21.51
N LEU A 3 -1.43 5.50 -22.11
CA LEU A 3 -0.01 5.27 -22.29
C LEU A 3 0.58 5.94 -23.55
N ASP A 4 -0.24 6.62 -24.36
CA ASP A 4 0.21 7.25 -25.61
C ASP A 4 1.30 8.31 -25.35
N ASN A 5 1.23 8.97 -24.19
CA ASN A 5 2.21 9.96 -23.74
C ASN A 5 3.47 9.34 -23.10
N LEU A 6 3.53 8.02 -22.95
CA LEU A 6 4.62 7.25 -22.34
C LEU A 6 5.30 6.34 -23.37
N PHE A 7 5.55 6.83 -24.59
CA PHE A 7 6.04 6.04 -25.74
C PHE A 7 7.11 4.98 -25.40
N ASN A 8 8.20 5.36 -24.73
CA ASN A 8 9.28 4.45 -24.38
C ASN A 8 8.84 3.31 -23.44
N LEU A 9 7.88 3.56 -22.55
CA LEU A 9 7.32 2.55 -21.67
C LEU A 9 6.34 1.66 -22.42
N SER A 10 5.47 2.24 -23.25
CA SER A 10 4.54 1.49 -24.10
C SER A 10 5.27 0.54 -25.04
N GLU A 11 6.34 1.00 -25.69
CA GLU A 11 7.20 0.18 -26.55
C GLU A 11 7.82 -0.98 -25.75
N TYR A 12 8.41 -0.69 -24.58
CA TYR A 12 8.97 -1.71 -23.70
C TYR A 12 7.94 -2.78 -23.32
N MET A 13 6.78 -2.36 -22.81
CA MET A 13 5.73 -3.27 -22.34
C MET A 13 5.21 -4.17 -23.47
N ASN A 14 4.91 -3.59 -24.64
CA ASN A 14 4.43 -4.35 -25.80
C ASN A 14 5.48 -5.36 -26.28
N ASN A 15 6.75 -4.98 -26.33
CA ASN A 15 7.84 -5.89 -26.72
C ASN A 15 7.99 -7.05 -25.72
N ARG A 16 7.84 -6.79 -24.43
CA ARG A 16 7.93 -7.83 -23.39
C ARG A 16 6.73 -8.77 -23.40
N LEU A 17 5.52 -8.26 -23.61
CA LEU A 17 4.31 -9.09 -23.73
C LEU A 17 4.28 -9.94 -25.00
N ALA A 18 4.88 -9.48 -26.10
CA ALA A 18 5.03 -10.26 -27.34
C ALA A 18 6.11 -11.36 -27.25
N GLY A 19 6.98 -11.31 -26.23
CA GLY A 19 8.00 -12.31 -25.98
C GLY A 19 7.45 -13.59 -25.35
N THR A 20 8.18 -14.71 -25.52
CA THR A 20 7.74 -16.03 -25.03
C THR A 20 8.15 -16.34 -23.58
N ALA A 21 8.95 -15.48 -22.94
CA ALA A 21 9.42 -15.67 -21.57
C ALA A 21 9.44 -14.34 -20.82
N ILE A 22 8.40 -14.08 -20.03
CA ILE A 22 8.31 -12.99 -19.07
C ILE A 22 8.10 -13.60 -17.69
N ASP A 23 8.88 -13.17 -16.69
CA ASP A 23 8.69 -13.62 -15.32
C ASP A 23 7.40 -13.02 -14.72
N SER A 24 6.90 -13.64 -13.64
CA SER A 24 5.61 -13.24 -13.06
C SER A 24 5.63 -11.85 -12.43
N GLU A 25 6.77 -11.38 -11.92
CA GLU A 25 6.89 -10.05 -11.31
C GLU A 25 6.89 -8.96 -12.37
N GLU A 26 7.67 -9.15 -13.43
CA GLU A 26 7.69 -8.23 -14.57
C GLU A 26 6.32 -8.15 -15.23
N ARG A 27 5.67 -9.29 -15.46
CA ARG A 27 4.30 -9.32 -15.97
C ARG A 27 3.35 -8.53 -15.07
N ALA A 28 3.40 -8.73 -13.76
CA ALA A 28 2.56 -8.01 -12.81
C ALA A 28 2.79 -6.49 -12.87
N HIS A 29 4.04 -6.04 -12.99
CA HIS A 29 4.35 -4.62 -13.16
C HIS A 29 3.76 -4.02 -14.44
N ILE A 30 3.89 -4.73 -15.57
CA ILE A 30 3.31 -4.30 -16.85
C ILE A 30 1.78 -4.18 -16.73
N GLU A 31 1.13 -5.24 -16.24
CA GLU A 31 -0.32 -5.28 -16.06
C GLU A 31 -0.80 -4.14 -15.16
N ASN A 32 -0.10 -3.84 -14.07
CA ASN A 32 -0.47 -2.75 -13.17
C ASN A 32 -0.53 -1.40 -13.90
N PHE A 33 0.47 -1.08 -14.74
CA PHE A 33 0.47 0.19 -15.47
C PHE A 33 -0.53 0.23 -16.61
N MET A 34 -0.76 -0.89 -17.30
CA MET A 34 -1.76 -0.99 -18.35
C MET A 34 -3.17 -0.80 -17.79
N LEU A 35 -3.48 -1.48 -16.69
CA LEU A 35 -4.81 -1.50 -16.07
C LEU A 35 -5.16 -0.23 -15.31
N ASP A 36 -4.18 0.56 -14.87
CA ASP A 36 -4.49 1.68 -13.98
C ASP A 36 -5.22 2.84 -14.70
N GLU A 37 -6.54 2.90 -14.54
CA GLU A 37 -7.42 3.91 -15.14
C GLU A 37 -7.37 5.27 -14.42
N ARG A 38 -6.77 5.33 -13.22
CA ARG A 38 -6.97 6.41 -12.24
C ARG A 38 -5.98 7.59 -12.30
N PRO A 39 -4.72 7.43 -12.72
CA PRO A 39 -3.80 8.55 -12.83
C PRO A 39 -4.34 9.64 -13.75
N PRO A 40 -4.54 10.87 -13.25
CA PRO A 40 -4.96 11.98 -14.09
C PRO A 40 -3.82 12.39 -15.02
N GLN A 41 -4.16 13.07 -16.12
CA GLN A 41 -3.18 13.43 -17.16
C GLN A 41 -1.97 14.20 -16.59
N LYS A 42 -2.18 15.06 -15.59
CA LYS A 42 -1.10 15.80 -14.95
C LYS A 42 -0.07 14.89 -14.26
N GLY A 43 -0.51 13.79 -13.65
CA GLY A 43 0.38 12.80 -13.04
C GLY A 43 1.16 12.03 -14.08
N ILE A 44 0.47 11.64 -15.17
CA ILE A 44 1.10 11.03 -16.35
C ILE A 44 2.17 11.97 -16.93
N ASP A 45 1.87 13.27 -17.04
CA ASP A 45 2.81 14.26 -17.56
C ASP A 45 4.05 14.40 -16.67
N LEU A 46 3.88 14.40 -15.34
CA LEU A 46 5.01 14.40 -14.39
C LEU A 46 5.84 13.14 -14.54
N TYR A 47 5.20 11.97 -14.56
CA TYR A 47 5.89 10.69 -14.72
C TYR A 47 6.63 10.60 -16.06
N SER A 48 6.01 11.09 -17.14
CA SER A 48 6.60 11.09 -18.49
C SER A 48 7.96 11.79 -18.54
N LYS A 49 8.19 12.84 -17.73
CA LYS A 49 9.47 13.55 -17.67
C LYS A 49 10.63 12.63 -17.29
N ARG A 50 10.38 11.58 -16.49
CA ARG A 50 11.38 10.58 -16.10
C ARG A 50 11.59 9.48 -17.14
N LEU A 51 10.61 9.31 -18.02
CA LEU A 51 10.63 8.29 -19.05
C LEU A 51 11.11 8.82 -20.42
N LYS A 52 11.14 10.14 -20.61
CA LYS A 52 11.50 10.82 -21.87
C LYS A 52 12.96 10.68 -22.32
N SER A 53 13.86 10.21 -21.47
CA SER A 53 15.24 9.87 -21.88
C SER A 53 15.26 8.62 -22.78
N ASN A 54 16.44 8.05 -23.08
CA ASN A 54 16.62 6.85 -23.92
C ASN A 54 15.59 5.73 -23.65
N SER A 55 15.40 4.81 -24.60
CA SER A 55 14.50 3.65 -24.47
C SER A 55 14.68 2.88 -23.15
N ILE A 56 13.59 2.30 -22.65
CA ILE A 56 13.63 1.40 -21.48
C ILE A 56 14.08 0.02 -21.96
N THR A 57 15.15 -0.50 -21.37
CA THR A 57 15.81 -1.73 -21.86
C THR A 57 15.56 -2.97 -21.01
N SER A 58 15.09 -2.78 -19.77
CA SER A 58 14.83 -3.84 -18.79
C SER A 58 13.91 -3.36 -17.68
N LEU A 59 13.40 -4.30 -16.88
CA LEU A 59 12.58 -3.99 -15.71
C LEU A 59 13.37 -3.17 -14.69
N ASP A 60 14.63 -3.53 -14.42
CA ASP A 60 15.49 -2.75 -13.51
C ASP A 60 15.66 -1.31 -13.98
N ASN A 61 15.85 -1.09 -15.29
CA ASN A 61 15.94 0.26 -15.84
C ASN A 61 14.64 1.05 -15.64
N TRP A 62 13.49 0.40 -15.74
CA TRP A 62 12.20 1.01 -15.46
C TRP A 62 12.03 1.32 -13.97
N ILE A 63 12.30 0.35 -13.09
CA ILE A 63 12.24 0.50 -11.63
C ILE A 63 13.13 1.65 -11.18
N ASP A 64 14.35 1.79 -11.69
CA ASP A 64 15.25 2.88 -11.32
C ASP A 64 14.69 4.26 -11.73
N ARG A 65 14.11 4.38 -12.92
CA ARG A 65 13.45 5.63 -13.35
C ARG A 65 12.22 5.94 -12.49
N HIS A 66 11.46 4.90 -12.13
CA HIS A 66 10.32 5.04 -11.24
C HIS A 66 10.75 5.44 -9.82
N ARG A 67 11.85 4.88 -9.30
CA ARG A 67 12.41 5.28 -8.00
C ARG A 67 12.82 6.76 -7.99
N ASN A 68 13.37 7.27 -9.10
CA ASN A 68 13.67 8.70 -9.21
C ASN A 68 12.39 9.56 -9.21
N PHE A 69 11.32 9.08 -9.87
CA PHE A 69 10.01 9.73 -9.77
C PHE A 69 9.50 9.77 -8.32
N THR A 70 9.50 8.63 -7.62
CA THR A 70 8.99 8.58 -6.24
C THR A 70 9.85 9.39 -5.29
N ALA A 71 11.17 9.41 -5.46
CA ALA A 71 12.05 10.27 -4.68
C ALA A 71 11.71 11.77 -4.79
N GLU A 72 11.35 12.25 -5.98
CA GLU A 72 11.11 13.68 -6.23
C GLU A 72 9.66 14.12 -6.06
N GLU A 73 8.69 13.22 -6.21
CA GLU A 73 7.26 13.59 -6.23
C GLU A 73 6.48 12.97 -5.08
N ILE A 74 7.01 11.95 -4.39
CA ILE A 74 6.29 11.18 -3.37
C ILE A 74 6.99 11.24 -2.00
N ASN A 75 8.28 10.92 -1.95
CA ASN A 75 9.09 10.78 -0.73
C ASN A 75 9.61 12.14 -0.25
N LEU A 76 8.71 13.11 -0.12
CA LEU A 76 9.07 14.49 0.23
C LEU A 76 9.38 14.63 1.71
N GLY A 77 10.47 15.30 2.06
CA GLY A 77 10.83 15.64 3.43
C GLY A 77 9.78 16.51 4.12
N ILE A 78 9.72 16.44 5.45
CA ILE A 78 8.75 17.18 6.26
C ILE A 78 8.85 18.71 6.10
N THR A 79 10.04 19.21 5.77
CA THR A 79 10.33 20.64 5.58
C THR A 79 10.02 21.15 4.17
N GLU A 80 9.72 20.27 3.21
CA GLU A 80 9.39 20.68 1.86
C GLU A 80 8.02 21.36 1.83
N ALA A 81 7.84 22.36 0.98
CA ALA A 81 6.58 23.10 0.91
C ALA A 81 5.47 22.30 0.22
N GLU A 82 5.84 21.42 -0.71
CA GLU A 82 4.90 20.63 -1.47
C GLU A 82 4.36 19.44 -0.66
N GLN A 83 3.19 18.97 -1.10
CA GLN A 83 2.64 17.68 -0.70
C GLN A 83 3.04 16.61 -1.71
N PRO A 84 3.15 15.33 -1.29
CA PRO A 84 3.29 14.22 -2.22
C PRO A 84 2.27 14.32 -3.34
N TRP A 85 2.65 13.95 -4.56
CA TRP A 85 1.79 13.97 -5.75
C TRP A 85 0.40 13.40 -5.46
N THR A 86 0.36 12.29 -4.73
CA THR A 86 -0.87 11.63 -4.26
C THR A 86 -1.87 12.61 -3.65
N PHE A 87 -1.40 13.58 -2.85
CA PHE A 87 -2.21 14.57 -2.09
C PHE A 87 -2.33 15.96 -2.74
N ARG A 88 -1.80 16.15 -3.96
CA ARG A 88 -1.93 17.42 -4.69
C ARG A 88 -3.35 17.57 -5.27
N ALA A 89 -3.77 18.81 -5.51
CA ALA A 89 -5.10 19.12 -6.05
C ALA A 89 -5.36 18.51 -7.45
N ASP A 90 -4.31 18.34 -8.25
CA ASP A 90 -4.42 17.71 -9.57
C ASP A 90 -4.82 16.21 -9.49
N ASN A 91 -4.72 15.57 -8.32
CA ASN A 91 -5.11 14.18 -8.07
C ASN A 91 -6.42 14.05 -7.28
N ASP A 92 -7.25 15.12 -7.23
CA ASP A 92 -8.46 15.16 -6.41
C ASP A 92 -9.50 14.09 -6.77
N THR A 93 -9.53 13.64 -8.03
CA THR A 93 -10.44 12.60 -8.51
C THR A 93 -10.27 11.26 -7.79
N ASN A 94 -9.12 11.03 -7.17
CA ASN A 94 -8.84 9.83 -6.40
C ASN A 94 -9.15 9.98 -4.90
N ARG A 95 -9.67 11.13 -4.44
CA ARG A 95 -10.01 11.37 -3.02
C ARG A 95 -11.30 10.68 -2.60
N LEU A 96 -11.25 10.04 -1.44
CA LEU A 96 -12.39 9.45 -0.74
C LEU A 96 -13.11 10.51 0.10
N ARG A 97 -13.83 11.42 -0.55
CA ARG A 97 -14.51 12.53 0.14
C ARG A 97 -15.70 12.11 1.03
N ASN A 98 -16.24 10.91 0.83
CA ASN A 98 -17.41 10.40 1.54
C ASN A 98 -17.06 9.34 2.61
N ILE A 99 -15.80 9.28 3.05
CA ILE A 99 -15.38 8.36 4.10
C ILE A 99 -15.90 8.84 5.47
N GLU A 100 -16.38 7.90 6.31
CA GLU A 100 -16.88 8.21 7.66
C GLU A 100 -15.72 8.67 8.58
N PRO A 101 -15.77 9.89 9.14
CA PRO A 101 -14.67 10.41 9.97
C PRO A 101 -14.36 9.59 11.23
N ASN A 102 -15.36 8.91 11.80
CA ASN A 102 -15.17 8.10 13.01
C ASN A 102 -14.65 6.68 12.73
N LEU A 103 -14.50 6.30 11.47
CA LEU A 103 -13.96 5.00 11.10
C LEU A 103 -12.49 4.91 11.52
N TYR A 104 -12.12 3.77 12.11
CA TYR A 104 -10.74 3.48 12.46
C TYR A 104 -9.99 2.91 11.26
N LEU A 105 -8.79 3.44 11.07
CA LEU A 105 -7.81 2.94 10.11
C LEU A 105 -6.80 2.06 10.82
N ILE A 106 -6.37 1.00 10.13
CA ILE A 106 -5.32 0.09 10.57
C ILE A 106 -4.14 0.22 9.62
N ARG A 107 -2.96 0.48 10.20
CA ARG A 107 -1.69 0.56 9.50
C ARG A 107 -0.72 -0.45 10.09
N VAL A 108 -0.09 -1.25 9.23
CA VAL A 108 1.01 -2.15 9.60
C VAL A 108 2.34 -1.42 9.42
N GLU A 109 3.14 -1.35 10.48
CA GLU A 109 4.52 -0.85 10.42
C GLU A 109 5.51 -1.93 10.84
N ASP A 110 6.63 -2.03 10.10
CA ASP A 110 7.83 -2.74 10.52
C ASP A 110 8.51 -1.96 11.64
N VAL A 111 8.73 -2.60 12.80
CA VAL A 111 9.38 -1.96 13.94
C VAL A 111 10.88 -2.23 14.01
N ASN A 112 11.44 -3.13 13.20
CA ASN A 112 12.85 -3.51 13.27
C ASN A 112 13.74 -2.29 13.02
N TRP A 113 13.53 -1.59 11.90
CA TRP A 113 14.31 -0.40 11.55
C TRP A 113 14.15 0.72 12.59
N LEU A 114 12.94 0.91 13.12
CA LEU A 114 12.71 1.91 14.15
C LEU A 114 13.49 1.56 15.42
N CYS A 115 13.32 0.33 15.92
CA CYS A 115 13.95 -0.18 17.13
C CYS A 115 15.47 -0.04 17.04
N ASP A 116 16.04 -0.38 15.88
CA ASP A 116 17.47 -0.19 15.58
C ASP A 116 17.85 1.30 15.62
N SER A 117 17.06 2.18 15.02
CA SER A 117 17.36 3.61 14.93
C SER A 117 17.32 4.34 16.29
N ILE A 118 16.49 3.88 17.22
CA ILE A 118 16.33 4.49 18.55
C ILE A 118 16.99 3.67 19.67
N GLY A 119 17.60 2.52 19.35
CA GLY A 119 18.36 1.69 20.28
C GLY A 119 17.51 0.96 21.32
N ILE A 120 16.31 0.49 20.96
CA ILE A 120 15.45 -0.33 21.83
C ILE A 120 15.22 -1.70 21.22
N SER A 121 14.84 -2.70 22.02
CA SER A 121 14.39 -3.99 21.48
C SER A 121 12.88 -3.97 21.18
N SER A 122 12.44 -4.79 20.22
CA SER A 122 11.00 -5.01 19.95
C SER A 122 10.26 -5.57 21.17
N SER A 123 10.95 -6.36 22.00
CA SER A 123 10.41 -6.91 23.24
C SER A 123 10.15 -5.83 24.29
N ASP A 124 11.08 -4.87 24.42
CA ASP A 124 10.89 -3.71 25.30
C ASP A 124 9.73 -2.84 24.81
N LEU A 125 9.65 -2.59 23.50
CA LEU A 125 8.53 -1.85 22.91
C LEU A 125 7.18 -2.51 23.23
N LYS A 126 7.08 -3.83 23.02
CA LYS A 126 5.88 -4.61 23.32
C LYS A 126 5.47 -4.49 24.79
N MET A 127 6.41 -4.64 25.70
CA MET A 127 6.17 -4.54 27.14
C MET A 127 5.61 -3.16 27.52
N HIS A 128 6.15 -2.08 26.97
CA HIS A 128 5.67 -0.73 27.25
C HIS A 128 4.30 -0.46 26.61
N ILE A 129 4.00 -1.01 25.42
CA ILE A 129 2.65 -0.93 24.84
C ILE A 129 1.62 -1.62 25.74
N GLU A 130 1.93 -2.81 26.24
CA GLU A 130 1.05 -3.55 27.15
C GLU A 130 0.86 -2.81 28.49
N ALA A 131 1.93 -2.28 29.09
CA ALA A 131 1.86 -1.50 30.31
C ALA A 131 1.09 -0.18 30.14
N PHE A 132 1.28 0.51 29.01
CA PHE A 132 0.56 1.76 28.68
C PHE A 132 -0.95 1.56 28.64
N LYS A 133 -1.41 0.46 28.03
CA LYS A 133 -2.85 0.09 27.99
C LYS A 133 -3.46 -0.11 29.39
N THR A 134 -2.65 -0.44 30.38
CA THR A 134 -3.07 -0.56 31.79
C THR A 134 -2.95 0.75 32.59
N GLY A 135 -2.55 1.85 31.94
CA GLY A 135 -2.43 3.17 32.55
C GLY A 135 -1.07 3.47 33.20
N ASP A 136 -0.01 2.74 32.84
CA ASP A 136 1.34 3.01 33.37
C ASP A 136 1.91 4.33 32.80
N ALA A 137 2.16 5.30 33.69
CA ALA A 137 2.72 6.60 33.32
C ALA A 137 4.16 6.52 32.78
N LYS A 138 5.00 5.61 33.28
CA LYS A 138 6.36 5.42 32.76
C LYS A 138 6.32 4.85 31.35
N ALA A 139 5.35 3.97 31.08
CA ALA A 139 5.12 3.47 29.75
C ALA A 139 4.65 4.55 28.79
N CYS A 140 3.77 5.46 29.24
CA CYS A 140 3.38 6.65 28.48
C CYS A 140 4.61 7.52 28.14
N ASP A 141 5.46 7.84 29.12
CA ASP A 141 6.67 8.64 28.89
C ASP A 141 7.63 7.98 27.91
N PHE A 142 7.82 6.67 28.03
CA PHE A 142 8.64 5.88 27.09
C PHE A 142 8.09 5.96 25.67
N LEU A 143 6.81 5.64 25.47
CA LEU A 143 6.18 5.65 24.15
C LEU A 143 6.14 7.04 23.54
N ASN A 144 5.98 8.10 24.34
CA ASN A 144 6.13 9.48 23.89
C ASN A 144 7.53 9.75 23.31
N GLY A 145 8.58 9.25 23.96
CA GLY A 145 9.94 9.30 23.44
C GLY A 145 10.08 8.57 22.10
N VAL A 146 9.51 7.37 22.00
CA VAL A 146 9.50 6.54 20.77
C VAL A 146 8.81 7.26 19.62
N VAL A 147 7.56 7.70 19.79
CA VAL A 147 6.81 8.36 18.70
C VAL A 147 7.41 9.70 18.33
N LYS A 148 8.02 10.43 19.28
CA LYS A 148 8.76 11.66 18.98
C LYS A 148 9.95 11.38 18.06
N GLY A 149 10.74 10.36 18.37
CA GLY A 149 11.85 9.92 17.51
C GLY A 149 11.36 9.46 16.14
N TRP A 150 10.30 8.66 16.11
CA TRP A 150 9.72 8.12 14.89
C TRP A 150 9.17 9.21 13.97
N ASN A 151 8.38 10.14 14.52
CA ASN A 151 7.81 11.24 13.75
C ASN A 151 8.90 12.16 13.17
N ALA A 152 10.02 12.33 13.87
CA ALA A 152 11.14 13.15 13.40
C ALA A 152 11.89 12.54 12.20
N THR A 153 11.83 11.22 12.01
CA THR A 153 12.54 10.51 10.92
C THR A 153 11.66 10.20 9.71
N ARG A 154 10.33 10.21 9.87
CA ARG A 154 9.38 9.94 8.78
C ARG A 154 9.20 11.15 7.87
N ASP A 155 9.30 10.89 6.57
CA ASP A 155 8.94 11.83 5.51
C ASP A 155 7.41 11.88 5.30
N LYS A 156 6.97 12.64 4.30
CA LYS A 156 5.54 12.86 4.00
C LYS A 156 4.90 11.75 3.15
N ARG A 157 5.61 10.65 2.85
CA ARG A 157 5.12 9.65 1.88
C ARG A 157 3.68 9.20 2.20
N PRO A 158 2.84 8.94 1.18
CA PRO A 158 1.52 8.37 1.37
C PRO A 158 1.58 7.09 2.19
N VAL A 159 0.67 6.99 3.15
CA VAL A 159 0.63 5.89 4.09
C VAL A 159 -0.49 4.93 3.67
N PHE A 160 -0.12 3.71 3.33
CA PHE A 160 -1.08 2.63 3.11
C PHE A 160 -1.78 2.27 4.41
N ALA A 161 -3.11 2.27 4.42
CA ALA A 161 -3.91 1.73 5.51
C ALA A 161 -5.12 0.97 4.96
N THR A 162 -5.71 0.15 5.82
CA THR A 162 -7.03 -0.45 5.61
C THR A 162 -8.00 0.09 6.66
N THR A 163 -9.28 -0.25 6.55
CA THR A 163 -10.25 0.05 7.61
C THR A 163 -10.26 -1.08 8.64
N GLU A 164 -10.52 -0.77 9.90
CA GLU A 164 -10.65 -1.79 10.95
C GLU A 164 -11.73 -2.82 10.61
N LEU A 165 -12.84 -2.38 10.00
CA LEU A 165 -13.96 -3.25 9.61
C LEU A 165 -13.56 -4.37 8.64
N GLU A 166 -12.58 -4.11 7.77
CA GLU A 166 -12.13 -5.04 6.72
C GLU A 166 -11.22 -6.15 7.25
N VAL A 167 -10.72 -5.99 8.47
CA VAL A 167 -9.76 -6.90 9.10
C VAL A 167 -10.12 -7.26 10.54
N ASP A 168 -11.31 -6.87 11.02
CA ASP A 168 -11.76 -7.12 12.38
C ASP A 168 -11.74 -8.62 12.71
N ASP A 169 -12.14 -9.45 11.75
CA ASP A 169 -12.08 -10.92 11.83
C ASP A 169 -10.68 -11.45 12.18
N ILE A 170 -9.63 -10.81 11.66
CA ILE A 170 -8.24 -11.20 11.86
C ILE A 170 -7.66 -10.58 13.13
N ILE A 171 -7.88 -9.29 13.37
CA ILE A 171 -7.22 -8.59 14.48
C ILE A 171 -7.87 -8.91 15.84
N SER A 172 -9.16 -9.25 15.85
CA SER A 172 -9.89 -9.73 17.03
C SER A 172 -9.58 -11.20 17.35
N ASP A 173 -8.96 -11.93 16.41
CA ASP A 173 -8.46 -13.28 16.66
C ASP A 173 -7.26 -13.26 17.65
N SER A 174 -7.29 -14.24 18.55
CA SER A 174 -6.24 -14.53 19.52
C SER A 174 -5.26 -15.59 19.03
N SER A 175 -5.43 -16.09 17.80
CA SER A 175 -4.49 -17.00 17.16
C SER A 175 -3.08 -16.41 17.08
N ALA A 176 -2.07 -17.29 17.06
CA ALA A 176 -0.67 -16.85 17.02
C ALA A 176 -0.23 -16.33 15.65
N ASP A 177 -0.99 -16.62 14.60
CA ASP A 177 -0.68 -16.36 13.19
C ASP A 177 -1.47 -15.20 12.57
N TRP A 178 -2.26 -14.45 13.36
CA TRP A 178 -3.01 -13.28 12.90
C TRP A 178 -2.16 -12.29 12.09
N ALA A 179 -0.88 -12.11 12.44
CA ALA A 179 0.03 -11.18 11.76
C ALA A 179 0.35 -11.64 10.33
N GLU A 180 0.49 -12.95 10.13
CA GLU A 180 0.70 -13.55 8.81
C GLU A 180 -0.59 -13.51 7.99
N GLN A 181 -1.74 -13.81 8.61
CA GLN A 181 -3.05 -13.71 7.96
C GLN A 181 -3.35 -12.28 7.51
N LEU A 182 -3.05 -11.28 8.35
CA LEU A 182 -3.24 -9.87 8.03
C LEU A 182 -2.33 -9.42 6.89
N ARG A 183 -1.04 -9.78 6.93
CA ARG A 183 -0.09 -9.53 5.83
C ARG A 183 -0.64 -10.07 4.53
N ASP A 184 -1.14 -11.30 4.56
CA ASP A 184 -1.62 -12.02 3.38
C ASP A 184 -2.89 -11.38 2.81
N ARG A 185 -3.91 -11.11 3.64
CA ARG A 185 -5.15 -10.42 3.24
C ARG A 185 -4.86 -9.06 2.60
N LEU A 186 -3.94 -8.30 3.18
CA LEU A 186 -3.59 -6.94 2.76
C LEU A 186 -2.52 -6.88 1.65
N GLY A 187 -2.14 -8.00 1.04
CA GLY A 187 -1.19 -7.99 -0.07
C GLY A 187 0.20 -7.45 0.29
N LEU A 188 0.58 -7.52 1.56
CA LEU A 188 1.80 -6.93 2.10
C LEU A 188 3.03 -7.82 1.82
N GLY A 189 3.24 -8.21 0.57
CA GLY A 189 4.28 -9.17 0.18
C GLY A 189 5.71 -8.72 0.52
N HIS A 190 5.95 -7.42 0.62
CA HIS A 190 7.23 -6.85 1.07
C HIS A 190 7.54 -7.12 2.56
N TYR A 191 6.56 -7.54 3.35
CA TYR A 191 6.75 -8.02 4.72
C TYR A 191 7.03 -9.54 4.79
N SER A 192 7.20 -10.22 3.65
CA SER A 192 7.63 -11.62 3.67
C SER A 192 9.04 -11.72 4.27
N PRO A 193 9.22 -12.50 5.36
CA PRO A 193 10.49 -12.55 6.07
C PRO A 193 11.55 -13.30 5.25
N LEU A 194 12.81 -12.89 5.41
CA LEU A 194 13.95 -13.69 4.96
C LEU A 194 14.11 -14.89 5.90
N ALA A 195 14.65 -16.00 5.37
CA ALA A 195 14.85 -17.21 6.17
C ALA A 195 15.67 -16.92 7.45
N GLY A 196 15.08 -17.19 8.61
CA GLY A 196 15.71 -16.95 9.92
C GLY A 196 15.60 -15.52 10.44
N HIS A 197 14.95 -14.61 9.71
CA HIS A 197 14.80 -13.20 10.07
C HIS A 197 13.30 -12.83 10.09
N PRO A 198 12.60 -13.12 11.20
CA PRO A 198 11.20 -12.73 11.33
C PRO A 198 11.04 -11.21 11.34
N ASN A 199 9.92 -10.73 10.82
CA ASN A 199 9.57 -9.31 10.86
C ASN A 199 8.67 -9.04 12.06
N GLU A 200 9.15 -8.20 12.98
CA GLU A 200 8.34 -7.69 14.07
C GLU A 200 7.51 -6.51 13.54
N ILE A 201 6.19 -6.57 13.76
CA ILE A 201 5.26 -5.55 13.28
C ILE A 201 4.46 -4.94 14.41
N VAL A 202 4.00 -3.71 14.17
CA VAL A 202 3.00 -3.05 15.01
C VAL A 202 1.83 -2.59 14.17
N LEU A 203 0.63 -2.80 14.70
CA LEU A 203 -0.59 -2.19 14.21
C LEU A 203 -0.74 -0.83 14.85
N MET A 204 -0.81 0.18 14.00
CA MET A 204 -1.20 1.54 14.37
C MET A 204 -2.69 1.70 14.08
N ARG A 205 -3.43 2.26 15.03
CA ARG A 205 -4.87 2.50 14.94
C ARG A 205 -5.20 3.95 15.27
N TYR A 206 -5.88 4.61 14.35
CA TYR A 206 -6.28 6.01 14.47
C TYR A 206 -7.52 6.27 13.62
N THR A 207 -8.19 7.39 13.86
CA THR A 207 -9.43 7.70 13.14
C THR A 207 -9.16 8.37 11.80
N VAL A 208 -10.11 8.24 10.88
CA VAL A 208 -10.16 9.06 9.67
C VAL A 208 -10.17 10.56 10.02
N GLN A 209 -10.84 10.96 11.11
CA GLN A 209 -10.84 12.36 11.57
C GLN A 209 -9.42 12.88 11.84
N GLU A 210 -8.57 12.11 12.53
CA GLU A 210 -7.17 12.50 12.75
C GLU A 210 -6.39 12.66 11.43
N VAL A 211 -6.72 11.85 10.43
CA VAL A 211 -6.16 11.96 9.09
C VAL A 211 -6.64 13.23 8.39
N LEU A 212 -7.93 13.57 8.46
CA LEU A 212 -8.47 14.81 7.89
C LEU A 212 -7.81 16.04 8.53
N ASP A 213 -7.65 16.02 9.84
CA ASP A 213 -7.05 17.10 10.62
C ASP A 213 -5.56 17.33 10.28
N SER A 214 -4.87 16.30 9.78
CA SER A 214 -3.44 16.38 9.42
C SER A 214 -3.13 17.39 8.30
N LEU A 215 -4.09 17.69 7.44
CA LEU A 215 -4.01 18.72 6.41
C LEU A 215 -5.15 19.74 6.54
N ALA A 216 -5.46 20.16 7.77
CA ALA A 216 -6.46 21.19 8.06
C ALA A 216 -7.84 20.93 7.42
N GLY A 217 -8.26 19.66 7.40
CA GLY A 217 -9.53 19.22 6.80
C GLY A 217 -9.42 18.74 5.36
N GLU A 218 -8.29 18.96 4.67
CA GLU A 218 -8.05 18.50 3.30
C GLU A 218 -7.34 17.13 3.24
N GLY A 219 -7.16 16.48 4.39
CA GLY A 219 -6.42 15.23 4.52
C GLY A 219 -7.14 13.99 4.00
N TYR A 220 -8.14 14.14 3.12
CA TYR A 220 -8.95 13.03 2.63
C TYR A 220 -8.07 11.90 2.08
N PRO A 221 -8.29 10.65 2.53
CA PRO A 221 -7.64 9.49 1.94
C PRO A 221 -7.85 9.43 0.42
N ALA A 222 -6.96 8.73 -0.27
CA ALA A 222 -7.03 8.50 -1.69
C ALA A 222 -6.98 7.02 -2.04
N ILE A 223 -7.56 6.69 -3.20
CA ILE A 223 -7.46 5.39 -3.83
C ILE A 223 -6.06 5.30 -4.46
N PRO A 224 -5.24 4.28 -4.13
CA PRO A 224 -3.90 4.14 -4.65
C PRO A 224 -3.86 3.96 -6.18
N THR A 225 -2.79 4.47 -6.78
CA THR A 225 -2.43 4.29 -8.19
C THR A 225 -0.98 3.82 -8.30
N VAL A 226 -0.56 3.37 -9.50
CA VAL A 226 0.82 2.99 -9.79
C VAL A 226 1.85 4.11 -9.59
N LEU A 227 1.42 5.36 -9.39
CA LEU A 227 2.29 6.52 -9.19
C LEU A 227 2.44 6.91 -7.72
N ASP A 228 1.76 6.25 -6.79
CA ASP A 228 1.71 6.72 -5.39
C ASP A 228 2.73 6.06 -4.45
N SER A 229 3.48 5.08 -4.94
CA SER A 229 4.53 4.40 -4.16
C SER A 229 5.53 3.74 -5.10
N ASN A 230 6.57 3.10 -4.56
CA ASN A 230 7.48 2.28 -5.36
C ASN A 230 6.72 1.15 -6.06
N MET A 231 7.21 0.73 -7.23
CA MET A 231 6.65 -0.40 -7.96
C MET A 231 6.60 -1.65 -7.08
N SER A 232 5.41 -2.25 -6.99
CA SER A 232 5.15 -3.50 -6.28
C SER A 232 4.42 -4.47 -7.21
N PRO A 233 4.86 -5.73 -7.33
CA PRO A 233 4.13 -6.73 -8.12
C PRO A 233 2.83 -7.18 -7.43
N TYR A 234 2.70 -6.92 -6.11
CA TYR A 234 1.52 -7.25 -5.30
C TYR A 234 0.45 -6.14 -5.33
N PHE A 235 0.75 -4.97 -5.90
CA PHE A 235 -0.26 -3.97 -6.20
C PHE A 235 -1.15 -4.45 -7.34
N PHE A 236 -2.42 -4.08 -7.33
CA PHE A 236 -3.35 -4.29 -8.44
C PHE A 236 -4.31 -3.10 -8.52
N PRO A 237 -4.34 -2.37 -9.64
CA PRO A 237 -5.14 -1.15 -9.71
C PRO A 237 -6.63 -1.48 -9.66
N SER A 238 -7.35 -0.73 -8.84
CA SER A 238 -8.81 -0.79 -8.80
C SER A 238 -9.43 0.00 -9.97
N PRO A 239 -10.39 -0.56 -10.72
CA PRO A 239 -11.03 0.13 -11.83
C PRO A 239 -11.79 1.37 -11.36
N ILE A 240 -12.12 2.26 -12.30
CA ILE A 240 -13.14 3.28 -12.06
C ILE A 240 -14.51 2.56 -12.09
N PRO A 241 -15.29 2.55 -11.00
CA PRO A 241 -16.55 1.82 -10.94
C PRO A 241 -17.59 2.44 -11.89
N LYS A 242 -18.53 1.64 -12.42
CA LYS A 242 -19.62 2.15 -13.28
C LYS A 242 -20.59 3.07 -12.55
N HIS A 243 -20.69 2.93 -11.22
CA HIS A 243 -21.61 3.68 -10.37
C HIS A 243 -20.88 4.30 -9.17
N ASN A 244 -21.48 5.35 -8.60
CA ASN A 244 -20.94 6.17 -7.51
C ASN A 244 -20.95 5.46 -6.14
N ASN A 245 -20.57 4.18 -6.08
CA ASN A 245 -20.34 3.51 -4.81
C ASN A 245 -19.02 4.02 -4.19
N PRO A 246 -18.96 4.26 -2.86
CA PRO A 246 -17.69 4.50 -2.20
C PRO A 246 -16.79 3.29 -2.44
N TYR A 247 -15.60 3.51 -3.00
CA TYR A 247 -14.73 2.42 -3.43
C TYR A 247 -13.32 2.65 -2.91
N TYR A 248 -12.82 1.69 -2.14
CA TYR A 248 -11.42 1.63 -1.74
C TYR A 248 -10.58 1.07 -2.88
N GLY A 249 -9.26 1.18 -2.81
CA GLY A 249 -8.41 0.26 -3.55
C GLY A 249 -8.57 -1.16 -2.99
N HIS A 250 -8.09 -2.16 -3.72
CA HIS A 250 -8.19 -3.56 -3.31
C HIS A 250 -6.84 -4.23 -3.44
N THR A 251 -6.43 -4.93 -2.38
CA THR A 251 -5.15 -5.62 -2.33
C THR A 251 -5.28 -7.03 -2.90
N VAL A 252 -4.22 -7.47 -3.59
CA VAL A 252 -4.10 -8.88 -3.97
C VAL A 252 -3.89 -9.71 -2.70
N ASN A 253 -4.86 -10.55 -2.36
CA ASN A 253 -4.73 -11.46 -1.22
C ASN A 253 -3.70 -12.55 -1.52
N LEU A 254 -2.73 -12.72 -0.62
CA LEU A 254 -1.61 -13.67 -0.71
C LEU A 254 -1.82 -14.91 0.17
N ALA A 255 -2.97 -15.02 0.83
CA ALA A 255 -3.35 -16.20 1.57
C ALA A 255 -3.52 -17.35 0.58
N TYR A 256 -3.03 -18.54 0.95
CA TYR A 256 -3.21 -19.71 0.09
C TYR A 256 -4.70 -20.08 0.02
N THR A 257 -5.28 -20.04 -1.18
CA THR A 257 -6.64 -20.49 -1.46
C THR A 257 -6.60 -21.63 -2.49
N GLU A 258 -7.33 -22.71 -2.21
CA GLU A 258 -7.48 -23.81 -3.15
C GLU A 258 -8.56 -23.53 -4.20
N ASP A 259 -9.64 -22.87 -3.78
CA ASP A 259 -10.75 -22.44 -4.63
C ASP A 259 -10.99 -20.92 -4.55
N ASP A 260 -11.80 -20.43 -5.49
CA ASP A 260 -12.13 -19.01 -5.65
C ASP A 260 -13.16 -18.52 -4.61
N ASN A 261 -13.94 -19.42 -4.00
CA ASN A 261 -14.98 -19.09 -3.01
C ASN A 261 -14.38 -18.62 -1.68
N ASP A 262 -13.17 -19.10 -1.35
CA ASP A 262 -12.44 -18.70 -0.15
C ASP A 262 -11.63 -17.40 -0.34
N TYR A 263 -11.64 -16.82 -1.55
CA TYR A 263 -10.89 -15.60 -1.83
C TYR A 263 -11.62 -14.36 -1.30
N SER A 264 -10.90 -13.56 -0.52
CA SER A 264 -11.37 -12.28 0.03
C SER A 264 -10.37 -11.18 -0.31
N MET A 265 -10.85 -10.08 -0.89
CA MET A 265 -10.00 -8.91 -1.13
C MET A 265 -9.79 -8.15 0.18
N GLY A 266 -8.61 -7.58 0.38
CA GLY A 266 -8.43 -6.54 1.40
C GLY A 266 -8.72 -5.17 0.82
N ALA A 267 -9.26 -4.25 1.61
CA ALA A 267 -9.37 -2.86 1.21
C ALA A 267 -8.06 -2.11 1.46
N GLU A 268 -7.70 -1.20 0.56
CA GLU A 268 -6.57 -0.28 0.71
C GLU A 268 -6.96 1.17 0.43
N LEU A 269 -6.36 2.06 1.19
CA LEU A 269 -6.38 3.50 0.96
C LEU A 269 -5.01 4.08 1.30
N LEU A 270 -4.71 5.23 0.70
CA LEU A 270 -3.55 6.04 1.04
C LEU A 270 -4.00 7.27 1.80
N HIS A 271 -3.33 7.62 2.88
CA HIS A 271 -3.58 8.88 3.56
C HIS A 271 -2.31 9.71 3.77
N PRO A 272 -2.44 11.04 3.97
CA PRO A 272 -1.31 11.88 4.30
C PRO A 272 -0.63 11.42 5.59
N ARG A 273 0.66 11.74 5.72
CA ARG A 273 1.41 11.53 6.95
C ARG A 273 0.67 12.17 8.14
N ILE A 274 0.39 11.37 9.16
CA ILE A 274 0.04 11.85 10.50
C ILE A 274 1.23 11.68 11.45
N ASP A 275 1.30 12.54 12.47
CA ASP A 275 2.18 12.30 13.62
C ASP A 275 1.56 11.22 14.51
N TYR A 276 2.32 10.16 14.75
CA TYR A 276 1.90 9.12 15.69
C TYR A 276 1.91 9.61 17.13
N LYS A 277 1.00 9.07 17.93
CA LYS A 277 0.87 9.29 19.37
C LYS A 277 0.91 7.95 20.09
N PRO A 278 1.21 7.90 21.40
CA PRO A 278 1.21 6.64 22.16
C PRO A 278 -0.11 5.87 22.04
N GLU A 279 -1.25 6.57 21.95
CA GLU A 279 -2.58 5.97 21.83
C GLU A 279 -2.79 5.22 20.52
N HIS A 280 -1.96 5.47 19.51
CA HIS A 280 -2.06 4.79 18.22
C HIS A 280 -1.52 3.36 18.26
N PHE A 281 -0.69 3.00 19.24
CA PHE A 281 -0.16 1.65 19.37
C PHE A 281 -1.28 0.65 19.71
N PHE A 282 -1.67 -0.18 18.74
CA PHE A 282 -2.82 -1.08 18.89
C PHE A 282 -2.44 -2.52 19.22
N LYS A 283 -1.56 -3.17 18.45
CA LYS A 283 -1.19 -4.58 18.66
C LYS A 283 0.20 -4.84 18.08
N MET A 284 1.02 -5.65 18.73
CA MET A 284 2.30 -6.11 18.16
C MET A 284 2.23 -7.58 17.80
N GLY A 285 2.86 -7.96 16.70
CA GLY A 285 2.87 -9.32 16.17
C GLY A 285 4.15 -9.64 15.43
N VAL A 286 4.31 -10.91 15.07
CA VAL A 286 5.50 -11.43 14.40
C VAL A 286 5.07 -12.11 13.11
N ILE A 287 5.71 -11.72 12.01
CA ILE A 287 5.60 -12.41 10.72
C ILE A 287 6.83 -13.30 10.59
N ALA A 288 6.66 -14.60 10.87
CA ALA A 288 7.79 -15.53 10.99
C ALA A 288 8.01 -16.38 9.73
N ARG A 289 6.96 -16.58 8.92
CA ARG A 289 6.99 -17.44 7.73
C ARG A 289 6.67 -16.65 6.47
N PRO A 290 7.30 -16.94 5.33
CA PRO A 290 6.90 -16.37 4.05
C PRO A 290 5.49 -16.83 3.67
N PHE A 291 4.78 -16.01 2.88
CA PHE A 291 3.52 -16.44 2.25
C PHE A 291 3.81 -17.50 1.19
N LYS A 292 2.79 -18.30 0.84
CA LYS A 292 2.93 -19.45 -0.07
C LYS A 292 2.24 -19.27 -1.41
N MET A 293 1.31 -18.32 -1.52
CA MET A 293 0.57 -18.10 -2.75
C MET A 293 1.51 -17.65 -3.88
N LEU A 294 1.39 -18.29 -5.05
CA LEU A 294 2.11 -17.88 -6.25
C LEU A 294 1.47 -16.60 -6.80
N LEU A 295 2.30 -15.60 -7.14
CA LEU A 295 1.83 -14.29 -7.57
C LEU A 295 0.85 -14.36 -8.77
N GLU A 296 1.18 -15.14 -9.80
CA GLU A 296 0.31 -15.27 -10.97
C GLU A 296 -1.07 -15.81 -10.59
N ARG A 297 -1.12 -16.81 -9.69
CA ARG A 297 -2.38 -17.38 -9.20
C ARG A 297 -3.16 -16.38 -8.35
N ALA A 298 -2.48 -15.66 -7.46
CA ALA A 298 -3.12 -14.62 -6.63
C ALA A 298 -3.82 -13.56 -7.49
N ARG A 299 -3.14 -13.11 -8.56
CA ARG A 299 -3.67 -12.10 -9.50
C ARG A 299 -4.81 -12.65 -10.35
N GLN A 300 -4.73 -13.92 -10.77
CA GLN A 300 -5.81 -14.60 -11.50
C GLN A 300 -7.08 -14.71 -10.66
N PHE A 301 -6.97 -15.02 -9.36
CA PHE A 301 -8.13 -15.00 -8.47
C PHE A 301 -8.61 -13.58 -8.16
N HIS A 302 -7.71 -12.61 -8.07
CA HIS A 302 -8.08 -11.24 -7.74
C HIS A 302 -9.00 -10.60 -8.79
N LEU A 303 -8.71 -10.78 -10.08
CA LEU A 303 -9.40 -10.05 -11.14
C LEU A 303 -10.92 -10.31 -11.18
N PRO A 304 -11.43 -11.56 -11.23
CA PRO A 304 -12.87 -11.79 -11.28
C PRO A 304 -13.61 -11.18 -10.09
N TRP A 305 -13.04 -11.26 -8.89
CA TRP A 305 -13.59 -10.64 -7.69
C TRP A 305 -13.64 -9.11 -7.81
N LEU A 306 -12.58 -8.52 -8.34
CA LEU A 306 -12.51 -7.08 -8.58
C LEU A 306 -13.53 -6.63 -9.65
N GLN A 307 -13.70 -7.40 -10.72
CA GLN A 307 -14.71 -7.15 -11.77
C GLN A 307 -16.12 -7.19 -11.19
N VAL A 308 -16.45 -8.21 -10.38
CA VAL A 308 -17.75 -8.34 -9.73
C VAL A 308 -18.00 -7.20 -8.75
N HIS A 309 -17.03 -6.89 -7.88
CA HIS A 309 -17.19 -5.86 -6.85
C HIS A 309 -17.34 -4.45 -7.45
N SER A 310 -16.63 -4.18 -8.55
CA SER A 310 -16.69 -2.90 -9.27
C SER A 310 -17.76 -2.82 -10.37
N GLN A 311 -18.45 -3.94 -10.66
CA GLN A 311 -19.40 -4.10 -11.76
C GLN A 311 -18.78 -3.79 -13.14
N ARG A 312 -17.52 -4.19 -13.33
CA ARG A 312 -16.72 -3.95 -14.54
C ARG A 312 -16.23 -5.28 -15.13
N ASP A 313 -17.14 -6.07 -15.68
CA ASP A 313 -16.80 -7.31 -16.42
C ASP A 313 -15.82 -7.07 -17.59
N ASP A 314 -15.75 -5.84 -18.09
CA ASP A 314 -14.84 -5.40 -19.14
C ASP A 314 -13.41 -5.12 -18.64
N PHE A 315 -13.22 -4.90 -17.35
CA PHE A 315 -11.94 -4.50 -16.79
C PHE A 315 -10.93 -5.64 -16.89
N GLY A 316 -9.83 -5.40 -17.59
CA GLY A 316 -8.75 -6.39 -17.73
C GLY A 316 -9.05 -7.61 -18.60
N ALA A 317 -10.25 -7.77 -19.18
CA ALA A 317 -10.62 -8.96 -19.97
C ALA A 317 -9.58 -9.33 -21.04
N HIS A 318 -9.07 -8.34 -21.77
CA HIS A 318 -8.07 -8.49 -22.82
C HIS A 318 -6.70 -9.05 -22.37
N LEU A 319 -6.40 -9.07 -21.07
CA LEU A 319 -5.12 -9.60 -20.55
C LEU A 319 -5.17 -11.12 -20.35
N TRP A 320 -6.36 -11.72 -20.28
CA TRP A 320 -6.55 -13.14 -19.96
C TRP A 320 -7.36 -13.92 -20.99
N ASP A 321 -7.88 -13.28 -22.04
CA ASP A 321 -8.64 -13.92 -23.13
C ASP A 321 -7.80 -14.81 -24.08
N ASP A 322 -6.48 -14.88 -23.89
CA ASP A 322 -5.54 -15.65 -24.74
C ASP A 322 -4.95 -16.92 -24.08
N LYS A 323 -5.64 -17.54 -23.11
CA LYS A 323 -5.23 -18.85 -22.55
C LYS A 323 -6.21 -19.98 -22.85
#